data_AF-A0A9Q9QT72-F1
#
_entry.id   AF-A0A9Q9QT72-F1
#
_cell.length_a   1.000
_cell.length_b   1.000
_cell.length_c   1.000
_cell.angle_alpha   90.00
_cell.angle_beta   90.00
_cell.angle_gamma   90.00
#
_symmetry.space_group_name_H-M   'P 1'
#
loop_
_entity.id
_entity.type
_entity.pdbx_description
1 polymer ?
#
loop_
_entity_poly.entity_id
_entity_poly.type
_entity_poly.pdbx_seq_one_letter_code
_entity_poly.pdbx_strand_id
1 'polypeptide(L)'
;MENKDIKLTICIFAFVIGIIVLFCCIGLGQFNMDCIIKQNGGSIATEQYNIYLEQSISQYRNFGSILVLLGGIGILFDKSVRKY
;
A
#
# COMPACT_ATOMS: atom_id res chain seq x y z
N MET A 1 18.49 -24.90 3.63
CA MET A 1 17.30 -24.28 3.00
C MET A 1 17.79 -23.07 2.23
N GLU A 2 17.71 -23.16 0.92
CA GLU A 2 18.48 -22.38 -0.05
C GLU A 2 17.91 -20.95 -0.14
N ASN A 3 18.76 -19.92 -0.29
CA ASN A 3 18.38 -18.48 -0.29
C ASN A 3 17.22 -18.07 -1.24
N LYS A 4 16.76 -18.96 -2.12
CA LYS A 4 15.64 -18.75 -3.05
C LYS A 4 14.28 -18.77 -2.34
N ASP A 5 14.08 -19.67 -1.39
CA ASP A 5 12.82 -19.81 -0.66
C ASP A 5 12.51 -18.56 0.18
N ILE A 6 13.55 -17.94 0.74
CA ILE A 6 13.45 -16.71 1.53
C ILE A 6 13.05 -15.53 0.64
N LYS A 7 13.63 -15.41 -0.56
CA LYS A 7 13.28 -14.33 -1.51
C LYS A 7 11.83 -14.43 -1.96
N LEU A 8 11.38 -15.63 -2.31
CA LEU A 8 10.00 -15.87 -2.70
C LEU A 8 9.02 -15.56 -1.55
N THR A 9 9.36 -15.98 -0.34
CA THR A 9 8.59 -15.68 0.87
C THR A 9 8.44 -14.17 1.06
N ILE A 10 9.52 -13.40 0.96
CA ILE A 10 9.48 -11.93 1.08
C ILE A 10 8.60 -11.30 -0.01
N CYS A 11 8.68 -11.78 -1.25
CA CYS A 11 7.83 -11.29 -2.35
C CYS A 11 6.34 -11.57 -2.12
N ILE A 12 5.99 -12.76 -1.60
CA ILE A 12 4.60 -13.10 -1.24
C ILE A 12 4.11 -12.19 -0.12
N PHE A 13 4.90 -11.99 0.93
CA PHE A 13 4.53 -11.08 2.01
C PHE A 13 4.34 -9.64 1.50
N ALA A 14 5.26 -9.13 0.68
CA ALA A 14 5.13 -7.80 0.09
C ALA A 14 3.87 -7.66 -0.79
N PHE A 15 3.53 -8.70 -1.55
CA PHE A 15 2.32 -8.74 -2.37
C PHE A 15 1.05 -8.70 -1.54
N VAL A 16 0.96 -9.52 -0.50
CA VAL A 16 -0.20 -9.56 0.41
C VAL A 16 -0.37 -8.23 1.14
N ILE A 17 0.73 -7.65 1.66
CA ILE A 17 0.71 -6.33 2.29
C ILE A 17 0.23 -5.26 1.31
N GLY A 18 0.73 -5.29 0.07
CA GLY A 18 0.30 -4.38 -0.99
C GLY A 18 -1.21 -4.44 -1.26
N ILE A 19 -1.79 -5.64 -1.34
CA ILE A 19 -3.24 -5.83 -1.50
C ILE A 19 -4.01 -5.27 -0.31
N ILE A 20 -3.57 -5.56 0.92
CA ILE A 20 -4.22 -5.05 2.12
C ILE A 20 -4.20 -3.52 2.15
N VAL A 21 -3.07 -2.90 1.81
CA VAL A 21 -2.96 -1.44 1.73
C VAL A 21 -3.88 -0.87 0.64
N LEU A 22 -4.03 -1.53 -0.50
CA LEU A 22 -4.98 -1.14 -1.55
C LEU A 22 -6.44 -1.26 -1.11
N PHE A 23 -6.80 -2.26 -0.29
CA PHE A 23 -8.16 -2.39 0.23
C PHE A 23 -8.45 -1.37 1.34
N CYS A 24 -7.44 -1.05 2.17
CA CYS A 24 -7.58 -0.16 3.31
C CYS A 24 -7.21 1.31 3.03
N CYS A 25 -6.83 1.69 1.81
CA CYS A 25 -6.32 3.04 1.52
C CYS A 25 -7.31 4.16 1.81
N ILE A 26 -8.62 3.90 1.70
CA ILE A 26 -9.67 4.87 2.07
C ILE A 26 -9.66 5.13 3.58
N GLY A 27 -9.65 4.07 4.39
CA GLY A 27 -9.61 4.17 5.85
C GLY A 27 -8.29 4.75 6.37
N LEU A 28 -7.16 4.37 5.77
CA LEU A 28 -5.85 4.95 6.08
C LEU A 28 -5.78 6.45 5.73
N GLY A 29 -6.38 6.84 4.60
CA GLY A 29 -6.53 8.25 4.22
C GLY A 29 -7.34 9.04 5.23
N GLN A 30 -8.50 8.51 5.67
CA GLN A 30 -9.32 9.15 6.70
C GLN A 30 -8.59 9.28 8.04
N PHE A 31 -7.95 8.20 8.51
CA PHE A 31 -7.17 8.21 9.75
C PHE A 31 -6.03 9.24 9.73
N ASN A 32 -5.32 9.34 8.60
CA ASN A 32 -4.26 10.33 8.41
C ASN A 32 -4.84 11.76 8.50
N MET A 33 -6.01 11.98 7.89
CA MET A 33 -6.68 13.27 7.93
C MET A 33 -7.21 13.64 9.31
N ASP A 34 -7.79 12.70 10.07
CA ASP A 34 -8.17 12.89 11.47
C ASP A 34 -6.99 13.31 12.34
N CYS A 35 -5.81 12.72 12.11
CA CYS A 35 -4.57 13.09 12.78
C CYS A 35 -4.15 14.52 12.40
N ILE A 36 -4.16 14.87 11.12
CA ILE A 36 -3.82 16.20 10.61
C ILE A 36 -4.78 17.26 11.17
N ILE A 37 -6.08 16.99 11.22
CA ILE A 37 -7.08 17.89 11.82
C ILE A 37 -6.75 18.16 13.28
N LYS A 38 -6.51 17.10 14.06
CA LYS A 38 -6.14 17.21 15.47
C LYS A 38 -4.86 18.02 15.68
N GLN A 39 -3.87 17.85 14.80
CA GLN A 39 -2.60 18.59 14.87
C GLN A 39 -2.74 20.06 14.45
N ASN A 40 -3.65 20.39 13.53
CA ASN A 40 -3.87 21.75 13.04
C ASN A 40 -4.91 22.55 13.88
N GLY A 41 -5.18 22.14 15.13
CA GLY A 41 -6.09 22.88 16.02
C GLY A 41 -7.57 22.53 15.87
N GLY A 42 -7.89 21.40 15.22
CA GLY A 42 -9.23 20.81 15.22
C GLY A 42 -10.18 21.32 14.14
N SER A 43 -9.73 22.23 13.27
CA SER A 43 -10.56 22.77 12.19
C SER A 43 -9.75 23.00 10.93
N ILE A 44 -10.28 22.53 9.81
CA ILE A 44 -9.78 22.79 8.46
C ILE A 44 -11.00 23.05 7.58
N ALA A 45 -10.84 23.93 6.59
CA ALA A 45 -11.92 24.20 5.64
C ALA A 45 -12.27 22.90 4.88
N THR A 46 -13.58 22.64 4.67
CA THR A 46 -14.07 21.41 4.04
C THR A 46 -13.47 21.17 2.65
N GLU A 47 -13.24 22.23 1.87
CA GLU A 47 -12.55 22.15 0.58
C GLU A 47 -11.11 21.63 0.72
N GLN A 48 -10.36 22.16 1.68
CA GLN A 48 -8.99 21.72 1.95
C GLN A 48 -9.01 20.27 2.44
N TYR A 49 -9.92 19.89 3.34
CA TYR A 49 -10.08 18.52 3.79
C TYR A 49 -10.28 17.55 2.63
N ASN A 50 -11.18 17.86 1.69
CA ASN A 50 -11.46 16.94 0.60
C ASN A 50 -10.24 16.74 -0.32
N ILE A 51 -9.51 17.82 -0.63
CA ILE A 51 -8.28 17.76 -1.45
C ILE A 51 -7.20 16.92 -0.76
N TYR A 52 -6.92 17.19 0.52
CA TYR A 52 -5.89 16.45 1.26
C TYR A 52 -6.27 14.98 1.50
N LEU A 53 -7.55 14.69 1.64
CA LEU A 53 -8.06 13.33 1.79
C LEU A 53 -7.90 12.55 0.48
N GLU A 54 -8.32 13.10 -0.65
CA GLU A 54 -8.11 12.47 -1.96
C GLU A 54 -6.63 12.27 -2.26
N GLN A 55 -5.79 13.27 -1.94
CA GLN A 55 -4.35 13.16 -2.09
C GLN A 55 -3.78 12.04 -1.21
N SER A 56 -4.19 11.95 0.06
CA SER A 56 -3.75 10.89 0.98
C SER A 56 -4.17 9.50 0.48
N ILE A 57 -5.42 9.33 0.04
CA ILE A 57 -5.92 8.08 -0.53
C ILE A 57 -5.12 7.70 -1.78
N SER A 58 -4.87 8.68 -2.66
CA SER A 58 -4.08 8.46 -3.88
C SER A 58 -2.65 8.00 -3.57
N GLN A 59 -2.01 8.59 -2.54
CA GLN A 59 -0.69 8.18 -2.09
C GLN A 59 -0.68 6.74 -1.58
N TYR A 60 -1.58 6.38 -0.66
CA TYR A 60 -1.68 4.99 -0.16
C TYR A 60 -1.98 3.99 -1.29
N ARG A 61 -2.84 4.37 -2.24
CA ARG A 61 -3.12 3.55 -3.42
C ARG A 61 -1.89 3.37 -4.30
N ASN A 62 -1.09 4.42 -4.47
CA ASN A 62 0.13 4.35 -5.28
C ASN A 62 1.19 3.46 -4.61
N PHE A 63 1.40 3.60 -3.29
CA PHE A 63 2.27 2.71 -2.51
C PHE A 63 1.80 1.26 -2.59
N GLY A 64 0.50 1.00 -2.38
CA GLY A 64 -0.07 -0.33 -2.50
C GLY A 64 0.14 -0.92 -3.89
N SER A 65 -0.08 -0.13 -4.94
CA SER A 65 0.13 -0.53 -6.34
C SER A 65 1.59 -0.90 -6.62
N ILE A 66 2.54 -0.09 -6.13
CA ILE A 66 3.98 -0.37 -6.28
C ILE A 66 4.37 -1.65 -5.55
N LEU A 67 3.89 -1.87 -4.32
CA LEU A 67 4.14 -3.11 -3.57
C LEU A 67 3.56 -4.35 -4.28
N VAL A 68 2.34 -4.25 -4.79
CA VAL A 68 1.69 -5.33 -5.55
C VAL A 68 2.46 -5.64 -6.83
N LEU A 69 2.92 -4.62 -7.56
CA LEU A 69 3.72 -4.81 -8.77
C LEU A 69 5.08 -5.45 -8.46
N LEU A 70 5.81 -4.93 -7.47
CA LEU A 70 7.12 -5.49 -7.07
C LEU A 70 7.00 -6.93 -6.55
N GLY A 71 6.05 -7.17 -5.66
CA GLY A 71 5.78 -8.50 -5.10
C GLY A 71 5.30 -9.47 -6.18
N GLY A 72 4.37 -9.03 -7.03
CA GLY A 72 3.79 -9.84 -8.10
C GLY A 72 4.81 -10.22 -9.17
N ILE A 73 5.64 -9.27 -9.62
CA ILE A 73 6.74 -9.54 -10.56
C ILE A 73 7.74 -10.52 -9.93
N GLY A 74 8.06 -10.36 -8.64
CA GLY A 74 8.95 -11.27 -7.92
C GLY A 74 8.44 -12.71 -7.87
N ILE A 75 7.12 -12.90 -7.70
CA ILE A 75 6.48 -14.22 -7.74
C ILE A 75 6.45 -14.78 -9.18
N LEU A 76 6.10 -13.95 -10.17
CA LEU A 76 5.93 -14.37 -11.57
C LEU A 76 7.26 -14.81 -12.22
N PHE A 77 8.36 -14.12 -11.89
CA PHE A 77 9.68 -14.43 -12.43
C PHE A 77 10.37 -15.60 -11.71
N ASP A 78 9.84 -16.07 -10.58
CA ASP A 78 10.41 -17.21 -9.88
C ASP A 78 10.35 -18.47 -10.74
N LYS A 79 11.46 -19.20 -10.73
CA LYS A 79 11.68 -20.38 -11.57
C LYS A 79 10.78 -21.56 -11.18
N SER A 80 10.20 -21.54 -9.98
CA SER A 80 9.27 -22.57 -9.49
C SER A 80 7.89 -22.47 -10.13
N VAL A 81 7.44 -21.27 -10.53
CA VAL A 81 6.16 -21.06 -11.24
C VAL A 81 6.27 -21.41 -12.73
N ARG A 82 7.46 -21.23 -13.33
CA ARG A 82 7.73 -21.49 -14.76
C ARG A 82 8.10 -22.94 -15.10
N LYS A 83 7.68 -23.92 -14.29
CA LYS A 83 7.96 -25.34 -14.55
C LYS A 83 6.88 -26.06 -15.37
N TYR A 84 6.07 -25.30 -16.10
CA TYR A 84 5.16 -25.77 -17.15
C TYR A 84 5.39 -24.96 -18.42
#